data_AF-A0A8J1YT56-F1
#
_entry.id   AF-A0A8J1YT56-F1
#
_cell.length_a   1.000
_cell.length_b   1.000
_cell.length_c   1.000
_cell.angle_alpha   90.00
_cell.angle_beta   90.00
_cell.angle_gamma   90.00
#
_symmetry.space_group_name_H-M   'P 1'
#
loop_
_entity.id
_entity.type
_entity.pdbx_description
1 polymer ?
#
loop_
_entity_poly.entity_id
_entity_poly.type
_entity_poly.pdbx_seq_one_letter_code
_entity_poly.pdbx_strand_id
1 'polypeptide(L)'
;MQLGVVTKSSDIDCVCVVPRHITREHFFRDLVKRLKQYSEKYRISDIVSAEHAYTPIISMRIEGQAIDLSFARLDVDALDFTAAETNLLDDSVLIGLEEESVRSLNGYRTNAAILACVPGENKLVFRTALRFVKHWAKCRGLSSNKLGFFGGITWAILVAKVCQLYPNHNAAGIVHRFFVFCDRKRQNWGPQAPALLSPIREATAIPP
;
A
#
# COMPACT_ATOMS: atom_id res chain seq x y z
N MET A 1 -5.36 4.84 -6.66
CA MET A 1 -3.92 5.09 -6.36
C MET A 1 -3.77 5.88 -5.06
N GLN A 2 -3.50 5.19 -3.96
CA GLN A 2 -3.76 5.72 -2.62
C GLN A 2 -2.77 6.81 -2.16
N LEU A 3 -1.46 6.60 -2.31
CA LEU A 3 -0.46 7.60 -1.92
C LEU A 3 -0.33 8.78 -2.92
N GLY A 4 -0.83 8.65 -4.15
CA GLY A 4 -0.79 9.72 -5.15
C GLY A 4 0.61 10.05 -5.70
N VAL A 5 1.60 9.17 -5.53
CA VAL A 5 3.01 9.37 -5.94
C VAL A 5 3.42 8.52 -7.15
N VAL A 6 2.46 8.15 -7.98
CA VAL A 6 2.63 7.23 -9.13
C VAL A 6 3.29 7.95 -10.31
N THR A 7 4.22 7.28 -10.98
CA THR A 7 4.81 7.69 -12.27
C THR A 7 4.14 6.94 -13.43
N LYS A 8 4.26 7.42 -14.68
CA LYS A 8 3.71 6.75 -15.88
C LYS A 8 4.15 5.28 -16.07
N SER A 9 5.17 4.84 -15.35
CA SER A 9 5.74 3.49 -15.41
C SER A 9 5.52 2.68 -14.14
N SER A 10 4.78 3.20 -13.15
CA SER A 10 4.49 2.44 -11.93
C SER A 10 3.32 1.50 -12.17
N ASP A 11 3.39 0.30 -11.62
CA ASP A 11 2.29 -0.64 -11.60
C ASP A 11 1.15 -0.13 -10.70
N ILE A 12 -0.07 -0.58 -10.97
CA ILE A 12 -1.25 -0.27 -10.14
C ILE A 12 -1.55 -1.47 -9.25
N ASP A 13 -1.28 -1.34 -7.96
CA ASP A 13 -1.70 -2.31 -6.95
C ASP A 13 -3.20 -2.12 -6.62
N CYS A 14 -3.96 -3.19 -6.79
CA CYS A 14 -5.39 -3.27 -6.50
C CYS A 14 -5.69 -4.44 -5.56
N VAL A 15 -6.75 -4.31 -4.76
CA VAL A 15 -7.32 -5.40 -3.98
C VAL A 15 -8.77 -5.61 -4.38
N CYS A 16 -9.10 -6.84 -4.79
CA CYS A 16 -10.46 -7.29 -5.04
C CYS A 16 -11.06 -7.75 -3.71
N VAL A 17 -11.92 -6.92 -3.14
CA VAL A 17 -12.63 -7.21 -1.88
C VAL A 17 -13.97 -7.85 -2.21
N VAL A 18 -14.25 -9.01 -1.63
CA VAL A 18 -15.45 -9.82 -1.92
C VAL A 18 -16.13 -10.33 -0.63
N PRO A 19 -17.44 -10.63 -0.65
CA PRO A 19 -18.15 -11.24 0.48
C PRO A 19 -17.80 -12.73 0.67
N ARG A 20 -18.23 -13.31 1.80
CA ARG A 20 -17.82 -14.65 2.27
C ARG A 20 -18.07 -15.81 1.29
N HIS A 21 -19.09 -15.69 0.44
CA HIS A 21 -19.50 -16.72 -0.51
C HIS A 21 -18.65 -16.75 -1.81
N ILE A 22 -17.78 -15.76 -2.03
CA ILE A 22 -16.86 -15.74 -3.18
C ILE A 22 -15.50 -16.29 -2.75
N THR A 23 -15.04 -17.37 -3.40
CA THR A 23 -13.81 -18.07 -3.04
C THR A 23 -12.61 -17.63 -3.89
N ARG A 24 -11.40 -18.04 -3.49
CA ARG A 24 -10.18 -17.89 -4.30
C ARG A 24 -10.26 -18.63 -5.63
N GLU A 25 -10.97 -19.75 -5.69
CA GLU A 25 -11.21 -20.46 -6.96
C GLU A 25 -11.98 -19.57 -7.93
N HIS A 26 -13.06 -18.91 -7.48
CA HIS A 26 -13.79 -17.96 -8.33
C HIS A 26 -12.87 -16.83 -8.83
N PHE A 27 -11.95 -16.35 -8.00
CA PHE A 27 -10.98 -15.32 -8.36
C PHE A 27 -9.97 -15.80 -9.41
N PHE A 28 -9.32 -16.95 -9.22
CA PHE A 28 -8.28 -17.42 -10.15
C PHE A 28 -8.81 -18.15 -11.38
N ARG A 29 -10.05 -18.65 -11.34
CA ARG A 29 -10.67 -19.36 -12.44
C ARG A 29 -11.68 -18.50 -13.19
N ASP A 30 -12.76 -18.09 -12.53
CA ASP A 30 -13.90 -17.45 -13.21
C ASP A 30 -13.58 -16.02 -13.62
N LEU A 31 -12.95 -15.24 -12.74
CA LEU A 31 -12.53 -13.88 -13.08
C LEU A 31 -11.46 -13.89 -14.17
N VAL A 32 -10.46 -14.78 -14.11
CA VAL A 32 -9.45 -14.91 -15.18
C VAL A 32 -10.11 -15.26 -16.52
N LYS A 33 -11.07 -16.18 -16.52
CA LYS A 33 -11.85 -16.52 -17.73
C LYS A 33 -12.59 -15.29 -18.28
N ARG A 34 -13.23 -14.50 -17.42
CA ARG A 34 -13.91 -13.26 -17.82
C ARG A 34 -12.92 -12.21 -18.34
N LEU A 35 -11.78 -12.00 -17.68
CA LEU A 35 -10.74 -11.07 -18.12
C LEU A 35 -10.24 -11.43 -19.53
N LYS A 36 -10.02 -12.72 -19.81
CA LYS A 36 -9.66 -13.22 -21.14
C LYS A 36 -10.79 -13.00 -22.17
N GLN A 37 -12.04 -13.27 -21.79
CA GLN A 37 -13.20 -13.08 -22.67
C GLN A 37 -13.37 -11.61 -23.11
N TYR A 38 -13.11 -10.65 -22.23
CA TYR A 38 -13.22 -9.23 -22.54
C TYR A 38 -11.89 -8.56 -22.90
N SER A 39 -10.84 -9.35 -23.17
CA SER A 39 -9.49 -8.85 -23.39
C SER A 39 -9.39 -7.89 -24.57
N GLU A 40 -10.02 -8.22 -25.70
CA GLU A 40 -10.04 -7.32 -26.88
C GLU A 40 -10.80 -6.02 -26.59
N LYS A 41 -11.97 -6.12 -25.95
CA LYS A 41 -12.86 -4.98 -25.67
C LYS A 41 -12.19 -3.93 -24.78
N TYR A 42 -11.46 -4.36 -23.75
CA TYR A 42 -10.82 -3.47 -22.78
C TYR A 42 -9.29 -3.40 -22.93
N ARG A 43 -8.73 -3.93 -24.02
CA ARG A 43 -7.28 -3.96 -24.30
C ARG A 43 -6.48 -4.55 -23.12
N ILE A 44 -6.94 -5.70 -22.63
CA ILE A 44 -6.30 -6.46 -21.57
C ILE A 44 -5.27 -7.39 -22.19
N SER A 45 -4.03 -7.35 -21.72
CA SER A 45 -2.95 -8.25 -22.13
C SER A 45 -2.17 -8.80 -20.94
N ASP A 46 -1.24 -9.72 -21.19
CA ASP A 46 -0.28 -10.25 -20.21
C ASP A 46 -0.93 -10.77 -18.91
N ILE A 47 -2.09 -11.42 -19.01
CA ILE A 47 -2.80 -11.97 -17.84
C ILE A 47 -2.02 -13.18 -17.30
N VAL A 48 -1.46 -13.04 -16.10
CA VAL A 48 -0.69 -14.06 -15.39
C VAL A 48 -1.22 -14.24 -13.96
N SER A 49 -1.49 -15.49 -13.57
CA SER A 49 -1.93 -15.82 -12.22
C SER A 49 -0.77 -16.38 -11.41
N ALA A 50 -0.47 -15.77 -10.27
CA ALA A 50 0.57 -16.18 -9.33
C ALA A 50 -0.06 -16.69 -8.02
N GLU A 51 -0.71 -17.86 -8.10
CA GLU A 51 -1.54 -18.40 -7.00
C GLU A 51 -0.75 -18.85 -5.77
N HIS A 52 0.50 -19.29 -5.99
CA HIS A 52 1.37 -19.83 -4.92
C HIS A 52 2.41 -18.81 -4.43
N ALA A 53 2.25 -17.53 -4.78
CA ALA A 53 3.10 -16.46 -4.25
C ALA A 53 2.72 -16.13 -2.80
N TYR A 54 3.64 -15.47 -2.08
CA TYR A 54 3.41 -15.02 -0.69
C TYR A 54 2.11 -14.20 -0.52
N THR A 55 1.84 -13.33 -1.50
CA THR A 55 0.53 -12.70 -1.69
C THR A 55 0.04 -13.12 -3.07
N PRO A 56 -0.99 -13.98 -3.16
CA PRO A 56 -1.53 -14.42 -4.45
C PRO A 56 -2.14 -13.26 -5.23
N ILE A 57 -1.78 -13.16 -6.52
CA ILE A 57 -2.23 -12.06 -7.40
C ILE A 57 -2.54 -12.54 -8.82
N ILE A 58 -3.37 -11.76 -9.51
CA ILE A 58 -3.50 -11.75 -10.98
C ILE A 58 -2.82 -10.49 -11.48
N SER A 59 -1.73 -10.64 -12.21
CA SER A 59 -1.05 -9.55 -12.92
C SER A 59 -1.60 -9.44 -14.34
N MET A 60 -1.80 -8.22 -14.82
CA MET A 60 -2.26 -7.95 -16.19
C MET A 60 -1.82 -6.56 -16.65
N ARG A 61 -2.00 -6.28 -17.94
CA ARG A 61 -1.97 -4.90 -18.47
C ARG A 61 -3.34 -4.52 -19.00
N ILE A 62 -3.80 -3.31 -18.70
CA ILE A 62 -4.99 -2.71 -19.31
C ILE A 62 -4.54 -1.44 -20.00
N GLU A 63 -4.74 -1.35 -21.32
CA GLU A 63 -4.27 -0.23 -22.14
C GLU A 63 -2.75 0.05 -21.96
N GLY A 64 -1.96 -1.02 -21.81
CA GLY A 64 -0.51 -0.96 -21.59
C GLY A 64 -0.06 -0.68 -20.15
N GLN A 65 -0.97 -0.23 -19.28
CA GLN A 65 -0.70 0.01 -17.86
C GLN A 65 -0.73 -1.31 -17.08
N ALA A 66 0.35 -1.63 -16.38
CA ALA A 66 0.43 -2.81 -15.53
C ALA A 66 -0.43 -2.65 -14.27
N ILE A 67 -1.13 -3.73 -13.92
CA ILE A 67 -2.04 -3.83 -12.78
C ILE A 67 -1.80 -5.17 -12.09
N ASP A 68 -1.58 -5.13 -10.77
CA ASP A 68 -1.53 -6.30 -9.91
C ASP A 68 -2.79 -6.32 -9.05
N LEU A 69 -3.62 -7.35 -9.24
CA LEU A 69 -4.87 -7.53 -8.52
C LEU A 69 -4.72 -8.64 -7.48
N SER A 70 -4.79 -8.26 -6.21
CA SER A 70 -4.82 -9.20 -5.07
C SER A 70 -6.25 -9.51 -4.63
N PHE A 71 -6.43 -10.51 -3.78
CA PHE A 71 -7.74 -10.99 -3.34
C PHE A 71 -7.94 -10.92 -1.82
N ALA A 72 -9.03 -10.31 -1.39
CA ALA A 72 -9.45 -10.30 0.02
C ALA A 72 -10.92 -10.70 0.14
N ARG A 73 -11.18 -11.76 0.90
CA ARG A 73 -12.52 -12.20 1.24
C ARG A 73 -12.85 -11.73 2.65
N LEU A 74 -13.93 -10.96 2.80
CA LEU A 74 -14.43 -10.52 4.10
C LEU A 74 -15.49 -11.49 4.61
N ASP A 75 -15.58 -11.63 5.93
CA ASP A 75 -16.64 -12.41 6.57
C ASP A 75 -17.95 -11.64 6.70
N VAL A 76 -18.50 -11.22 5.55
CA VAL A 76 -19.80 -10.52 5.45
C VAL A 76 -20.64 -11.14 4.35
N ASP A 77 -21.96 -11.10 4.50
CA ASP A 77 -22.89 -11.65 3.51
C ASP A 77 -22.95 -10.81 2.23
N ALA A 78 -22.85 -9.49 2.36
CA ALA A 78 -22.85 -8.54 1.27
C ALA A 78 -21.88 -7.40 1.55
N LEU A 79 -21.35 -6.80 0.48
CA LEU A 79 -20.54 -5.59 0.55
C LEU A 79 -21.41 -4.39 0.19
N ASP A 80 -21.51 -3.43 1.09
CA ASP A 80 -22.03 -2.11 0.77
C ASP A 80 -20.86 -1.11 0.76
N PHE A 81 -20.49 -0.67 -0.43
CA PHE A 81 -19.47 0.36 -0.66
C PHE A 81 -20.07 1.78 -0.74
N THR A 82 -21.40 1.90 -0.67
CA THR A 82 -22.13 3.18 -0.70
C THR A 82 -22.48 3.65 0.71
N ALA A 83 -22.70 2.74 1.64
CA ALA A 83 -22.77 3.02 3.06
C ALA A 83 -21.36 3.11 3.68
N ALA A 84 -21.22 3.92 4.73
CA ALA A 84 -19.99 4.02 5.53
C ALA A 84 -19.61 2.72 6.28
N GLU A 85 -20.34 1.62 6.05
CA GLU A 85 -20.28 0.38 6.82
C GLU A 85 -19.04 -0.47 6.51
N THR A 86 -18.56 -0.50 5.26
CA THR A 86 -17.31 -1.23 4.95
C THR A 86 -16.09 -0.34 5.12
N ASN A 87 -15.83 0.10 6.36
CA ASN A 87 -14.60 0.80 6.69
C ASN A 87 -13.43 -0.18 6.73
N LEU A 88 -12.75 -0.35 5.60
CA LEU A 88 -11.54 -1.20 5.48
C LEU A 88 -10.37 -0.73 6.36
N LEU A 89 -10.50 0.33 7.15
CA LEU A 89 -9.52 0.77 8.14
C LEU A 89 -9.87 0.36 9.57
N ASP A 90 -11.10 -0.11 9.82
CA ASP A 90 -11.46 -0.72 11.11
C ASP A 90 -10.76 -2.07 11.26
N ASP A 91 -10.17 -2.35 12.41
CA ASP A 91 -9.49 -3.63 12.70
C ASP A 91 -10.48 -4.79 12.78
N SER A 92 -11.78 -4.53 13.05
CA SER A 92 -12.84 -5.54 13.10
C SER A 92 -12.96 -6.35 11.80
N VAL A 93 -12.69 -5.72 10.64
CA VAL A 93 -12.77 -6.40 9.33
C VAL A 93 -11.70 -7.48 9.15
N LEU A 94 -10.68 -7.53 10.01
CA LEU A 94 -9.61 -8.52 9.96
C LEU A 94 -9.91 -9.78 10.78
N ILE A 95 -10.96 -9.76 11.61
CA ILE A 95 -11.33 -10.88 12.47
C ILE A 95 -11.77 -12.06 11.60
N GLY A 96 -11.21 -13.24 11.89
CA GLY A 96 -11.55 -14.48 11.18
C GLY A 96 -11.05 -14.57 9.74
N LEU A 97 -10.26 -13.61 9.25
CA LEU A 97 -9.73 -13.63 7.89
C LEU A 97 -8.54 -14.58 7.74
N GLU A 98 -8.47 -15.24 6.58
CA GLU A 98 -7.30 -15.98 6.15
C GLU A 98 -6.09 -15.03 5.98
N GLU A 99 -4.89 -15.53 6.30
CA GLU A 99 -3.70 -14.69 6.31
C GLU A 99 -3.42 -14.00 4.98
N GLU A 100 -3.65 -14.64 3.84
CA GLU A 100 -3.42 -14.00 2.54
C GLU A 100 -4.37 -12.81 2.35
N SER A 101 -5.61 -12.89 2.84
CA SER A 101 -6.58 -11.79 2.75
C SER A 101 -6.18 -10.63 3.67
N VAL A 102 -5.67 -10.93 4.87
CA VAL A 102 -5.04 -9.91 5.74
C VAL A 102 -3.87 -9.24 5.02
N ARG A 103 -2.98 -10.04 4.39
CA ARG A 103 -1.83 -9.52 3.61
C ARG A 103 -2.28 -8.63 2.45
N SER A 104 -3.31 -9.01 1.69
CA SER A 104 -3.85 -8.22 0.58
C SER A 104 -4.47 -6.89 1.05
N LEU A 105 -5.19 -6.88 2.18
CA LEU A 105 -5.76 -5.66 2.76
C LEU A 105 -4.69 -4.73 3.34
N ASN A 106 -3.59 -5.28 3.88
CA ASN A 106 -2.54 -4.50 4.52
C ASN A 106 -1.88 -3.49 3.58
N GLY A 107 -1.77 -3.76 2.28
CA GLY A 107 -1.28 -2.79 1.30
C GLY A 107 -2.12 -1.51 1.29
N TYR A 108 -3.45 -1.68 1.24
CA TYR A 108 -4.40 -0.56 1.32
C TYR A 108 -4.36 0.11 2.70
N ARG A 109 -4.49 -0.67 3.78
CA ARG A 109 -4.55 -0.15 5.16
C ARG A 109 -3.30 0.65 5.53
N THR A 110 -2.11 0.14 5.18
CA THR A 110 -0.83 0.81 5.44
C THR A 110 -0.75 2.16 4.73
N ASN A 111 -1.14 2.21 3.45
CA ASN A 111 -1.14 3.46 2.69
C ASN A 111 -2.11 4.50 3.26
N ALA A 112 -3.30 4.07 3.69
CA ALA A 112 -4.27 4.95 4.37
C ALA A 112 -3.73 5.46 5.71
N ALA A 113 -3.15 4.57 6.52
CA ALA A 113 -2.59 4.92 7.83
C ALA A 113 -1.45 5.95 7.70
N ILE A 114 -0.55 5.78 6.71
CA ILE A 114 0.50 6.76 6.42
C ILE A 114 -0.11 8.14 6.11
N LEU A 115 -1.13 8.19 5.24
CA LEU A 115 -1.78 9.46 4.88
C LEU A 115 -2.55 10.09 6.02
N ALA A 116 -3.13 9.30 6.92
CA ALA A 116 -3.80 9.78 8.12
C ALA A 116 -2.80 10.39 9.12
N CYS A 117 -1.56 9.90 9.13
CA CYS A 117 -0.48 10.42 9.98
C CYS A 117 0.15 11.73 9.46
N VAL A 118 -0.13 12.12 8.22
CA VAL A 118 0.34 13.38 7.63
C VAL A 118 -0.70 14.48 7.87
N PRO A 119 -0.33 15.65 8.42
CA PRO A 119 -1.25 16.76 8.61
C PRO A 119 -2.01 17.13 7.33
N GLY A 120 -3.29 17.47 7.43
CA GLY A 120 -4.21 17.59 6.29
C GLY A 120 -3.72 18.55 5.20
N GLU A 121 -3.26 19.72 5.61
CA GLU A 121 -2.65 20.77 4.78
C GLU A 121 -1.32 20.34 4.14
N ASN A 122 -0.63 19.35 4.72
CA ASN A 122 0.72 18.93 4.33
C ASN A 122 0.72 17.72 3.37
N LYS A 123 -0.46 17.17 3.01
CA LYS A 123 -0.55 15.99 2.12
C LYS A 123 0.07 16.21 0.74
N LEU A 124 -0.09 17.41 0.15
CA LEU A 124 0.51 17.74 -1.15
C LEU A 124 2.04 17.83 -1.06
N VAL A 125 2.55 18.44 0.00
CA VAL A 125 3.98 18.57 0.30
C VAL A 125 4.59 17.19 0.55
N PHE A 126 3.95 16.34 1.35
CA PHE A 126 4.35 14.95 1.55
C PHE A 126 4.49 14.20 0.22
N ARG A 127 3.46 14.27 -0.64
CA ARG A 127 3.50 13.63 -1.97
C ARG A 127 4.65 14.13 -2.83
N THR A 128 4.88 15.44 -2.82
CA THR A 128 5.94 16.08 -3.61
C THR A 128 7.32 15.64 -3.12
N ALA A 129 7.55 15.70 -1.80
CA ALA A 129 8.79 15.25 -1.18
C ALA A 129 9.03 13.74 -1.39
N LEU A 130 7.99 12.91 -1.24
CA LEU A 130 8.10 11.47 -1.43
C LEU A 130 8.44 11.10 -2.88
N ARG A 131 7.87 11.80 -3.88
CA ARG A 131 8.26 11.62 -5.29
C ARG A 131 9.74 11.92 -5.49
N PHE A 132 10.23 13.03 -4.94
CA PHE A 132 11.65 13.39 -5.01
C PHE A 132 12.53 12.31 -4.36
N VAL A 133 12.22 11.91 -3.12
CA VAL A 133 13.01 10.91 -2.37
C VAL A 133 13.02 9.56 -3.08
N LYS A 134 11.88 9.07 -3.59
CA LYS A 134 11.84 7.82 -4.35
C LYS A 134 12.68 7.89 -5.62
N HIS A 135 12.62 9.01 -6.34
CA HIS A 135 13.42 9.21 -7.54
C HIS A 135 14.91 9.27 -7.21
N TRP A 136 15.30 10.05 -6.21
CA TRP A 136 16.67 10.11 -5.69
C TRP A 136 17.18 8.72 -5.30
N ALA A 137 16.42 7.96 -4.50
CA ALA A 137 16.80 6.63 -4.05
C ALA A 137 17.02 5.67 -5.23
N LYS A 138 16.14 5.73 -6.24
CA LYS A 138 16.30 4.95 -7.48
C LYS A 138 17.57 5.33 -8.24
N CYS A 139 17.83 6.62 -8.45
CA CYS A 139 19.04 7.11 -9.12
C CYS A 139 20.34 6.77 -8.37
N ARG A 140 20.25 6.52 -7.06
CA ARG A 140 21.39 6.11 -6.22
C ARG A 140 21.50 4.59 -6.02
N GLY A 141 20.62 3.79 -6.62
CA GLY A 141 20.62 2.33 -6.47
C GLY A 141 20.14 1.84 -5.09
N LEU A 142 19.44 2.68 -4.31
CA LEU A 142 19.02 2.41 -2.93
C LEU A 142 17.56 1.94 -2.82
N SER A 143 16.91 1.58 -3.93
CA SER A 143 15.46 1.29 -3.97
C SER A 143 15.18 -0.19 -4.31
N SER A 144 15.51 -1.11 -3.40
CA SER A 144 15.21 -2.54 -3.56
C SER A 144 15.15 -3.31 -2.24
N ASN A 145 13.93 -3.67 -1.81
CA ASN A 145 13.72 -4.51 -0.62
C ASN A 145 14.36 -5.90 -0.77
N LYS A 146 14.34 -6.46 -1.99
CA LYS A 146 14.94 -7.78 -2.29
C LYS A 146 16.46 -7.81 -2.08
N LEU A 147 17.12 -6.66 -2.20
CA LEU A 147 18.57 -6.51 -2.01
C LEU A 147 18.92 -5.97 -0.61
N GLY A 148 17.95 -5.90 0.31
CA GLY A 148 18.15 -5.39 1.67
C GLY A 148 18.14 -3.86 1.80
N PHE A 149 17.83 -3.12 0.72
CA PHE A 149 17.60 -1.68 0.77
C PHE A 149 16.13 -1.35 1.04
N PHE A 150 15.80 -0.07 1.20
CA PHE A 150 14.43 0.35 1.48
C PHE A 150 13.50 0.19 0.28
N GLY A 151 12.31 -0.37 0.56
CA GLY A 151 11.19 -0.41 -0.37
C GLY A 151 10.37 0.88 -0.39
N GLY A 152 9.39 0.96 -1.29
CA GLY A 152 8.56 2.15 -1.48
C GLY A 152 7.80 2.60 -0.22
N ILE A 153 7.25 1.64 0.55
CA ILE A 153 6.55 1.92 1.81
C ILE A 153 7.51 2.47 2.86
N THR A 154 8.72 1.91 2.98
CA THR A 154 9.73 2.41 3.92
C THR A 154 10.04 3.88 3.64
N TRP A 155 10.31 4.26 2.38
CA TRP A 155 10.51 5.66 2.01
C TRP A 155 9.30 6.54 2.37
N ALA A 156 8.07 6.05 2.18
CA ALA A 156 6.86 6.77 2.55
C ALA A 156 6.75 7.00 4.06
N ILE A 157 7.05 6.00 4.89
CA ILE A 157 7.06 6.11 6.35
C ILE A 157 8.06 7.18 6.80
N LEU A 158 9.27 7.17 6.26
CA LEU A 158 10.31 8.12 6.66
C LEU A 158 9.95 9.56 6.28
N VAL A 159 9.45 9.78 5.07
CA VAL A 159 9.01 11.12 4.64
C VAL A 159 7.80 11.58 5.47
N ALA A 160 6.84 10.70 5.76
CA ALA A 160 5.70 11.02 6.61
C ALA A 160 6.16 11.41 8.03
N LYS A 161 7.14 10.72 8.60
CA LYS A 161 7.70 11.05 9.92
C LYS A 161 8.32 12.45 9.93
N VAL A 162 9.04 12.80 8.88
CA VAL A 162 9.62 14.15 8.73
C VAL A 162 8.52 15.21 8.59
N CYS A 163 7.44 14.92 7.86
CA CYS A 163 6.27 15.80 7.81
C CYS A 163 5.62 16.00 9.19
N GLN A 164 5.57 14.98 10.05
CA GLN A 164 5.07 15.12 11.42
C GLN A 164 5.98 16.02 12.28
N LEU A 165 7.29 15.89 12.13
CA LEU A 165 8.27 16.68 12.89
C LEU A 165 8.33 18.14 12.42
N TYR A 166 7.99 18.41 11.16
CA TYR A 166 8.10 19.73 10.53
C TYR A 166 6.83 20.09 9.74
N PRO A 167 5.67 20.25 10.40
CA PRO A 167 4.37 20.40 9.74
C PRO A 167 4.26 21.64 8.85
N ASN A 168 5.01 22.70 9.17
CA ASN A 168 4.94 24.00 8.49
C ASN A 168 5.96 24.17 7.35
N HIS A 169 6.75 23.13 7.02
CA HIS A 169 7.75 23.23 5.94
C HIS A 169 7.13 22.94 4.57
N ASN A 170 7.66 23.60 3.54
CA ASN A 170 7.35 23.25 2.15
C ASN A 170 8.10 21.97 1.71
N ALA A 171 7.85 21.49 0.49
CA ALA A 171 8.44 20.26 -0.03
C ALA A 171 9.98 20.25 -0.03
N ALA A 172 10.63 21.35 -0.42
CA ALA A 172 12.08 21.46 -0.39
C ALA A 172 12.63 21.39 1.04
N GLY A 173 11.96 22.07 1.99
CA GLY A 173 12.27 22.02 3.41
C GLY A 173 12.14 20.61 3.99
N ILE A 174 11.07 19.89 3.64
CA ILE A 174 10.88 18.48 4.03
C ILE A 174 12.00 17.60 3.46
N VAL A 175 12.36 17.76 2.18
CA VAL A 175 13.45 17.00 1.56
C VAL A 175 14.79 17.26 2.26
N HIS A 176 15.11 18.51 2.58
CA HIS A 176 16.33 18.84 3.33
C HIS A 176 16.30 18.20 4.73
N ARG A 177 15.19 18.37 5.47
CA ARG A 177 15.03 17.79 6.81
C ARG A 177 15.06 16.26 6.79
N PHE A 178 14.58 15.63 5.72
CA PHE A 178 14.65 14.19 5.52
C PHE A 178 16.10 13.68 5.51
N PHE A 179 17.00 14.33 4.78
CA PHE A 179 18.41 13.92 4.78
C PHE A 179 19.09 14.17 6.12
N VAL A 180 18.74 15.25 6.82
CA VAL A 180 19.20 15.49 8.19
C VAL A 180 18.67 14.42 9.17
N PHE A 181 17.42 14.00 9.00
CA PHE A 181 16.79 12.94 9.80
C PHE A 181 17.43 11.56 9.55
N CYS A 182 17.85 11.28 8.32
CA CYS A 182 18.55 10.03 7.98
C CYS A 182 20.04 10.05 8.34
N ASP A 183 20.60 11.19 8.75
CA ASP A 183 22.00 11.30 9.13
C ASP A 183 22.23 10.67 10.51
N ARG A 184 22.77 9.44 10.49
CA ARG A 184 23.11 8.63 11.67
C ARG A 184 24.05 9.33 12.65
N LYS A 185 24.85 10.31 12.21
CA LYS A 185 25.72 11.08 13.13
C LYS A 185 24.94 12.07 13.99
N ARG A 186 23.73 12.44 13.56
CA ARG A 186 22.86 13.43 14.22
C ARG A 186 21.68 12.79 14.94
N GLN A 187 21.40 11.52 14.67
CA GLN A 187 20.21 10.82 15.14
C GLN A 187 20.62 9.50 15.80
N ASN A 188 20.03 9.19 16.96
CA ASN A 188 20.16 7.88 17.60
C ASN A 188 19.23 6.84 16.94
N TRP A 189 19.12 6.85 15.61
CA TRP A 189 18.27 5.93 14.87
C TRP A 189 18.89 4.54 14.87
N GLY A 190 18.20 3.60 15.50
CA GLY A 190 18.53 2.18 15.50
C GLY A 190 17.39 1.35 16.11
N PRO A 191 17.63 0.07 16.45
CA PRO A 191 16.64 -0.79 17.09
C PRO A 191 16.03 -0.21 18.37
N GLN A 192 16.75 0.68 19.04
CA GLN A 192 16.30 1.34 20.27
C GLN A 192 15.45 2.62 20.04
N ALA A 193 15.41 3.13 18.80
CA ALA A 193 14.60 4.29 18.44
C ALA A 193 14.04 4.14 17.01
N PRO A 194 13.00 3.31 16.83
CA PRO A 194 12.41 3.07 15.51
C PRO A 194 11.63 4.29 15.01
N ALA A 195 11.57 4.43 13.68
CA ALA A 195 10.71 5.44 13.04
C ALA A 195 9.24 5.00 13.11
N LEU A 196 8.51 5.52 14.11
CA LEU A 196 7.08 5.28 14.32
C LEU A 196 6.25 6.49 13.90
N LEU A 197 5.17 6.26 13.14
CA LEU A 197 4.20 7.30 12.76
C LEU A 197 3.08 7.49 13.78
N SER A 198 2.78 6.45 14.54
CA SER A 198 1.79 6.45 15.62
C SER A 198 2.19 5.41 16.67
N PRO A 199 1.63 5.49 17.89
CA PRO A 199 1.79 4.42 18.89
C PRO A 199 1.33 3.08 18.33
N ILE A 200 2.05 2.02 18.68
CA ILE A 200 1.63 0.65 18.33
C ILE A 200 0.36 0.36 19.12
N ARG A 201 -0.71 0.00 18.41
CA ARG A 201 -1.94 -0.48 19.03
C ARG A 201 -1.70 -1.91 19.50
N GLU A 202 -1.98 -2.18 20.77
CA GLU A 202 -2.03 -3.55 21.25
C GLU A 202 -3.22 -4.27 20.61
N ALA A 203 -3.08 -5.57 20.34
CA ALA A 203 -4.20 -6.37 19.89
C ALA A 203 -5.27 -6.33 20.98
N THR A 204 -6.41 -5.71 20.69
CA THR A 204 -7.59 -5.82 21.57
C THR A 204 -7.91 -7.30 21.67
N ALA A 205 -7.86 -7.84 22.89
CA ALA A 205 -8.25 -9.22 23.16
C ALA A 205 -9.60 -9.48 22.52
N ILE A 206 -9.65 -10.41 21.57
CA ILE A 206 -10.89 -10.84 20.94
C ILE A 206 -11.66 -11.60 22.03
N PRO A 207 -12.85 -11.13 22.47
CA PRO A 207 -13.67 -11.91 23.38
C PRO A 207 -13.98 -13.27 22.74
N PRO A 208 -14.00 -14.36 23.52
CA PRO A 208 -14.20 -15.71 23.01
C PRO A 208 -15.53 -15.88 22.26
#